data_AF-A0A2G5UQG7-F1
#
_entry.id   AF-A0A2G5UQG7-F1
#
_cell.length_a   1.000
_cell.length_b   1.000
_cell.length_c   1.000
_cell.angle_alpha   90.00
_cell.angle_beta   90.00
_cell.angle_gamma   90.00
#
_symmetry.space_group_name_H-M   'P 1'
#
loop_
_entity.id
_entity.type
_entity.pdbx_description
1 polymer ?
#
loop_
_entity_poly.entity_id
_entity_poly.type
_entity_poly.pdbx_seq_one_letter_code
_entity_poly.pdbx_strand_id
1 'polypeptide(L)'
;MLMFFLTTISCLILCTYFILPYEPHCTYPKKTSKLGERGSLILTLLDLAFFIASIRTVISLTANGYWVFVIFAQFFYSITCRSSTVYLFLVLTGNVWLDESPIFDFIVPIETTVFPYLPDCKICLLAYTNFNRIPRILKNCGHTICEVCADALETNRMVVCPFCRTPTAVDRKLNLNSELQARDSVCLVSLAL
;
A
#
# COMPACT_ATOMS: atom_id res chain seq x y z
N MET A 1 -36.42 -9.27 16.87
CA MET A 1 -35.95 -9.85 15.60
C MET A 1 -35.67 -8.81 14.51
N LEU A 2 -36.57 -7.86 14.21
CA LEU A 2 -36.34 -6.86 13.15
C LEU A 2 -35.06 -6.03 13.33
N MET A 3 -34.83 -5.48 14.53
CA MET A 3 -33.61 -4.73 14.85
C MET A 3 -32.33 -5.57 14.65
N PHE A 4 -32.39 -6.87 14.95
CA PHE A 4 -31.28 -7.80 14.74
C PHE A 4 -30.95 -7.95 13.25
N PHE A 5 -31.96 -8.20 12.41
CA PHE A 5 -31.76 -8.26 10.96
C PHE A 5 -31.22 -6.94 10.38
N LEU A 6 -31.70 -5.79 10.87
CA LEU A 6 -31.21 -4.49 10.42
C LEU A 6 -29.74 -4.27 10.79
N THR A 7 -29.33 -4.64 12.02
CA THR A 7 -27.91 -4.52 12.43
C THR A 7 -26.98 -5.43 11.65
N THR A 8 -27.38 -6.70 11.42
CA THR A 8 -26.57 -7.65 10.66
C THR A 8 -26.47 -7.24 9.20
N ILE A 9 -27.58 -6.80 8.59
CA ILE A 9 -27.59 -6.24 7.24
C ILE A 9 -26.68 -5.01 7.16
N SER A 10 -26.73 -4.09 8.14
CA SER A 10 -25.85 -2.90 8.13
C SER A 10 -24.36 -3.26 8.20
N CYS A 11 -23.96 -4.22 9.03
CA CYS A 11 -22.58 -4.69 9.10
C CYS A 11 -22.16 -5.43 7.83
N LEU A 12 -23.04 -6.24 7.24
CA LEU A 12 -22.77 -6.90 5.96
C LEU A 12 -22.60 -5.86 4.85
N ILE A 13 -23.47 -4.84 4.80
CA ILE A 13 -23.35 -3.72 3.86
C ILE A 13 -21.99 -3.03 4.07
N LEU A 14 -21.63 -2.65 5.30
CA LEU A 14 -20.33 -2.01 5.57
C LEU A 14 -19.14 -2.89 5.14
N CYS A 15 -19.16 -4.19 5.44
CA CYS A 15 -18.12 -5.12 4.98
C CYS A 15 -18.06 -5.20 3.44
N THR A 16 -19.21 -5.33 2.78
CA THR A 16 -19.29 -5.48 1.31
C THR A 16 -18.97 -4.21 0.54
N TYR A 17 -19.22 -3.02 1.12
CA TYR A 17 -18.97 -1.74 0.46
C TYR A 17 -17.61 -1.14 0.78
N PHE A 18 -17.03 -1.43 1.96
CA PHE A 18 -15.75 -0.84 2.35
C PHE A 18 -14.58 -1.82 2.30
N ILE A 19 -14.79 -3.10 2.61
CA ILE A 19 -13.69 -4.06 2.77
C ILE A 19 -13.46 -4.87 1.48
N LEU A 20 -14.50 -5.53 0.98
CA LEU A 20 -14.41 -6.38 -0.22
C LEU A 20 -14.01 -5.63 -1.51
N PRO A 21 -14.44 -4.38 -1.76
CA PRO A 21 -14.09 -3.66 -2.98
C PRO A 21 -12.63 -3.18 -3.00
N TYR A 22 -11.99 -3.07 -1.83
CA TYR A 22 -10.59 -2.68 -1.74
C TYR A 22 -9.63 -3.85 -1.96
N GLU A 23 -10.06 -5.07 -1.65
CA GLU A 23 -9.26 -6.29 -1.80
C GLU A 23 -8.63 -6.49 -3.19
N PRO A 24 -9.33 -6.26 -4.32
CA PRO A 24 -8.71 -6.37 -5.65
C PRO A 24 -7.71 -5.25 -5.99
N HIS A 25 -7.74 -4.12 -5.28
CA HIS A 25 -6.85 -2.97 -5.50
C HIS A 25 -5.72 -2.89 -4.46
N CYS A 26 -5.63 -3.85 -3.53
CA CYS A 26 -4.58 -3.90 -2.54
C CYS A 26 -3.42 -4.76 -3.03
N THR A 27 -2.23 -4.17 -3.10
CA THR A 27 -1.00 -4.96 -3.31
C THR A 27 -0.35 -5.25 -1.96
N TYR A 28 -0.29 -6.53 -1.61
CA TYR A 28 0.39 -6.99 -0.39
C TYR A 28 1.86 -7.27 -0.69
N PRO A 29 2.82 -6.73 0.09
CA PRO A 29 4.23 -7.03 -0.09
C PRO A 29 4.49 -8.51 0.23
N LYS A 30 5.40 -9.15 -0.52
CA LYS A 30 5.83 -10.54 -0.26
C LYS A 30 6.38 -10.76 1.15
N LYS A 31 6.83 -9.70 1.83
CA LYS A 31 7.36 -9.74 3.18
C LYS A 31 6.87 -8.52 3.95
N THR A 32 6.05 -8.75 4.97
CA THR A 32 5.63 -7.71 5.90
C THR A 32 6.81 -7.25 6.75
N SER A 33 6.86 -5.96 7.03
CA SER A 33 7.86 -5.39 7.94
C SER A 33 7.67 -5.95 9.36
N LYS A 34 8.79 -6.15 10.09
CA LYS A 34 8.73 -6.59 11.50
C LYS A 34 7.92 -5.64 12.39
N LEU A 35 7.85 -4.35 12.02
CA LEU A 35 7.07 -3.34 12.71
C LEU A 35 5.57 -3.51 12.45
N GLY A 36 5.18 -3.76 11.20
CA GLY A 36 3.80 -4.05 10.81
C GLY A 36 3.26 -5.33 11.44
N GLU A 37 4.06 -6.39 11.45
CA GLU A 37 3.70 -7.68 12.05
C GLU A 37 3.47 -7.55 13.57
N ARG A 38 4.43 -6.97 14.30
CA ARG A 38 4.32 -6.79 15.75
C ARG A 38 3.23 -5.79 16.13
N GLY A 39 3.11 -4.70 15.38
CA GLY A 39 2.11 -3.67 15.65
C GLY A 39 0.68 -4.15 15.41
N SER A 40 0.45 -4.91 14.33
CA SER A 40 -0.86 -5.54 14.07
C SER A 40 -1.24 -6.54 15.18
N LEU A 41 -0.28 -7.33 15.65
CA LEU A 41 -0.50 -8.25 16.77
C LEU A 41 -0.84 -7.49 18.07
N ILE A 42 -0.11 -6.44 18.41
CA ILE A 42 -0.39 -5.63 19.62
C ILE A 42 -1.76 -4.96 19.51
N LEU A 43 -2.09 -4.41 18.35
CA LEU A 43 -3.36 -3.74 18.10
C LEU A 43 -4.55 -4.70 18.21
N THR A 44 -4.41 -5.91 17.64
CA THR A 44 -5.45 -6.95 17.75
C THR A 44 -5.65 -7.42 19.19
N LEU A 45 -4.58 -7.52 19.99
CA LEU A 45 -4.68 -7.82 21.42
C LEU A 45 -5.34 -6.68 22.21
N LEU A 46 -5.03 -5.43 21.89
CA LEU A 46 -5.64 -4.26 22.53
C LEU A 46 -7.16 -4.21 22.24
N ASP A 47 -7.56 -4.41 20.99
CA ASP A 47 -8.98 -4.48 20.60
C ASP A 47 -9.70 -5.63 21.32
N LEU A 48 -9.04 -6.77 21.48
CA LEU A 48 -9.61 -7.92 22.21
C LEU A 48 -9.81 -7.58 23.69
N ALA A 49 -8.86 -6.88 24.31
CA ALA A 49 -8.97 -6.44 25.70
C ALA A 49 -10.14 -5.46 25.90
N PHE A 50 -10.29 -4.46 25.01
CA PHE A 50 -11.43 -3.54 25.02
C PHE A 50 -12.77 -4.27 24.85
N PHE A 51 -12.82 -5.25 23.94
CA PHE A 51 -14.02 -6.06 23.74
C PHE A 51 -14.40 -6.84 25.00
N ILE A 52 -13.45 -7.52 25.64
CA ILE A 52 -13.69 -8.26 26.89
C ILE A 52 -14.12 -7.33 28.03
N ALA A 53 -13.47 -6.17 28.18
CA ALA A 53 -13.83 -5.16 29.18
C ALA A 53 -15.26 -4.65 28.96
N SER A 54 -15.64 -4.44 27.70
CA SER A 54 -16.99 -3.99 27.34
C SER A 54 -18.05 -5.05 27.66
N ILE A 55 -17.80 -6.33 27.37
CA ILE A 55 -18.71 -7.43 27.74
C ILE A 55 -18.87 -7.50 29.25
N ARG A 56 -17.78 -7.40 30.01
CA ARG A 56 -17.84 -7.43 31.48
C ARG A 56 -18.62 -6.25 32.05
N THR A 57 -18.39 -5.06 31.51
CA THR A 57 -19.09 -3.83 31.92
C THR A 57 -20.57 -3.94 31.63
N VAL A 58 -20.91 -4.45 30.44
CA VAL A 58 -22.27 -4.81 30.08
C VAL A 58 -22.77 -5.75 31.16
N ILE A 59 -22.27 -7.00 31.29
CA ILE A 59 -22.74 -8.06 32.23
C ILE A 59 -22.92 -7.58 33.69
N SER A 60 -22.19 -6.55 34.12
CA SER A 60 -22.36 -5.94 35.44
C SER A 60 -23.55 -4.98 35.56
N LEU A 61 -23.95 -4.28 34.48
CA LEU A 61 -24.84 -3.12 34.54
C LEU A 61 -26.33 -3.44 34.31
N THR A 62 -26.61 -4.56 33.67
CA THR A 62 -27.84 -4.78 32.90
C THR A 62 -28.66 -5.98 33.37
N ALA A 63 -28.83 -6.23 34.69
CA ALA A 63 -29.44 -7.44 35.28
C ALA A 63 -30.85 -7.86 34.75
N ASN A 64 -31.45 -7.09 33.84
CA ASN A 64 -32.85 -7.09 33.41
C ASN A 64 -33.11 -7.78 32.04
N GLY A 65 -32.30 -8.77 31.62
CA GLY A 65 -32.67 -9.71 30.55
C GLY A 65 -32.48 -9.26 29.10
N TYR A 66 -32.12 -8.01 28.82
CA TYR A 66 -31.80 -7.52 27.46
C TYR A 66 -30.32 -7.67 27.07
N TRP A 67 -29.57 -8.44 27.86
CA TRP A 67 -28.16 -8.79 27.69
C TRP A 67 -27.76 -9.25 26.29
N VAL A 68 -28.59 -10.13 25.72
CA VAL A 68 -28.29 -10.82 24.46
C VAL A 68 -28.15 -9.81 23.33
N PHE A 69 -29.04 -8.81 23.25
CA PHE A 69 -29.01 -7.80 22.19
C PHE A 69 -27.77 -6.90 22.27
N VAL A 70 -27.39 -6.49 23.49
CA VAL A 70 -26.21 -5.64 23.72
C VAL A 70 -24.93 -6.38 23.37
N ILE A 71 -24.80 -7.64 23.78
CA ILE A 71 -23.63 -8.48 23.47
C ILE A 71 -23.49 -8.69 21.95
N PHE A 72 -24.59 -8.95 21.25
CA PHE A 72 -24.56 -9.11 19.79
C PHE A 72 -24.13 -7.83 19.07
N ALA A 73 -24.72 -6.68 19.41
CA ALA A 73 -24.34 -5.40 18.81
C ALA A 73 -22.85 -5.09 19.04
N GLN A 74 -22.36 -5.36 20.26
CA GLN A 74 -20.97 -5.17 20.64
C GLN A 74 -20.00 -6.04 19.82
N PHE A 75 -20.38 -7.29 19.54
CA PHE A 75 -19.57 -8.23 18.74
C PHE A 75 -19.40 -7.74 17.30
N PHE A 76 -20.50 -7.38 16.64
CA PHE A 76 -20.45 -6.91 15.26
C PHE A 76 -19.68 -5.59 15.11
N TYR A 77 -19.93 -4.62 16.01
CA TYR A 77 -19.19 -3.36 16.01
C TYR A 77 -17.69 -3.56 16.26
N SER A 78 -17.31 -4.49 17.15
CA SER A 78 -15.91 -4.81 17.43
C SER A 78 -15.20 -5.44 16.23
N ILE A 79 -15.87 -6.29 15.44
CA ILE A 79 -15.29 -6.90 14.24
C ILE A 79 -15.03 -5.84 13.18
N THR A 80 -16.02 -5.01 12.86
CA THR A 80 -15.88 -3.96 11.84
C THR A 80 -14.81 -2.95 12.24
N CYS A 81 -14.80 -2.53 13.51
CA CYS A 81 -13.76 -1.64 14.03
C CYS A 81 -12.37 -2.27 13.90
N ARG A 82 -12.20 -3.54 14.30
CA ARG A 82 -10.92 -4.24 14.18
C ARG A 82 -10.44 -4.32 12.75
N SER A 83 -11.32 -4.64 11.79
CA SER A 83 -10.94 -4.67 10.38
C SER A 83 -10.47 -3.31 9.87
N SER A 84 -11.15 -2.23 10.23
CA SER A 84 -10.78 -0.87 9.84
C SER A 84 -9.47 -0.42 10.47
N THR A 85 -9.25 -0.68 11.76
CA THR A 85 -8.02 -0.25 12.46
C THR A 85 -6.81 -1.04 11.99
N VAL A 86 -6.93 -2.35 11.75
CA VAL A 86 -5.84 -3.16 11.18
C VAL A 86 -5.51 -2.70 9.76
N TYR A 87 -6.51 -2.40 8.94
CA TYR A 87 -6.29 -1.91 7.58
C TYR A 87 -5.57 -0.56 7.58
N LEU A 88 -6.05 0.41 8.36
CA LEU A 88 -5.41 1.72 8.51
C LEU A 88 -3.96 1.57 9.01
N PHE A 89 -3.73 0.70 10.00
CA PHE A 89 -2.39 0.46 10.53
C PHE A 89 -1.46 -0.13 9.47
N LEU A 90 -1.94 -1.07 8.66
CA LEU A 90 -1.15 -1.65 7.56
C LEU A 90 -0.80 -0.62 6.49
N VAL A 91 -1.73 0.30 6.17
CA VAL A 91 -1.47 1.43 5.26
C VAL A 91 -0.44 2.39 5.86
N LEU A 92 -0.61 2.79 7.13
CA LEU A 92 0.32 3.71 7.82
C LEU A 92 1.73 3.13 7.98
N THR A 93 1.86 1.81 8.08
CA THR A 93 3.14 1.12 8.18
C THR A 93 3.75 0.74 6.82
N GLY A 94 3.10 1.12 5.71
CA GLY A 94 3.56 0.81 4.35
C GLY A 94 3.54 -0.69 4.03
N ASN A 95 2.73 -1.47 4.74
CA ASN A 95 2.57 -2.90 4.51
C ASN A 95 1.38 -3.23 3.59
N VAL A 96 0.60 -2.23 3.19
CA VAL A 96 -0.43 -2.30 2.14
C VAL A 96 -0.31 -1.03 1.32
N TRP A 97 -0.30 -1.19 -0.01
CA TRP A 97 -0.35 -0.07 -0.95
C TRP A 97 -1.67 -0.12 -1.67
N LEU A 98 -2.36 1.02 -1.71
CA LEU A 98 -3.48 1.19 -2.61
C LEU A 98 -2.90 1.34 -4.01
N ASP A 99 -3.22 0.41 -4.89
CA ASP A 99 -3.00 0.66 -6.31
C ASP A 99 -3.91 1.84 -6.65
N GLU A 100 -3.33 3.00 -6.97
CA GLU A 100 -4.10 4.10 -7.55
C GLU A 100 -4.58 3.61 -8.92
N SER A 101 -5.67 2.85 -8.93
CA SER A 101 -6.36 2.54 -10.16
C SER A 101 -6.72 3.88 -10.79
N PRO A 102 -6.31 4.14 -12.04
CA PRO A 102 -6.65 5.38 -12.70
C PRO A 102 -8.18 5.43 -12.83
N ILE A 103 -8.85 6.19 -11.98
CA ILE A 103 -10.29 6.48 -12.06
C ILE A 103 -10.63 7.24 -13.38
N PHE A 104 -9.64 7.50 -14.25
CA PHE A 104 -9.80 8.18 -15.53
C PHE A 104 -9.90 7.25 -16.76
N ASP A 105 -10.24 5.96 -16.64
CA ASP A 105 -10.42 5.11 -17.83
C ASP A 105 -11.89 4.89 -18.26
N PHE A 106 -12.89 5.45 -17.56
CA PHE A 106 -14.29 5.09 -17.84
C PHE A 106 -14.99 5.80 -19.03
N ILE A 107 -14.34 6.62 -19.85
CA ILE A 107 -14.99 7.04 -21.12
C ILE A 107 -13.99 7.23 -22.26
N VAL A 108 -13.36 6.17 -22.76
CA VAL A 108 -13.03 6.09 -24.21
C VAL A 108 -13.06 4.64 -24.68
N PRO A 109 -14.01 4.25 -25.56
CA PRO A 109 -13.88 3.01 -26.31
C PRO A 109 -13.11 3.33 -27.59
N ILE A 110 -11.81 3.03 -27.69
CA ILE A 110 -11.09 2.88 -28.98
C ILE A 110 -9.76 2.13 -28.72
N GLU A 111 -9.71 0.92 -29.29
CA GLU A 111 -8.61 0.38 -30.10
C GLU A 111 -7.18 0.90 -29.82
N THR A 112 -6.36 0.03 -29.24
CA THR A 112 -4.89 0.00 -29.42
C THR A 112 -4.14 1.31 -29.12
N THR A 113 -4.24 1.86 -27.92
CA THR A 113 -3.40 3.00 -27.53
C THR A 113 -2.16 2.55 -26.77
N VAL A 114 -1.02 2.60 -27.47
CA VAL A 114 0.25 3.06 -26.90
C VAL A 114 -0.07 4.13 -25.84
N PHE A 115 0.27 3.89 -24.58
CA PHE A 115 0.11 4.89 -23.51
C PHE A 115 0.96 6.12 -23.87
N PRO A 116 0.39 7.25 -24.34
CA PRO A 116 1.15 8.34 -24.95
C PRO A 116 1.97 9.16 -23.95
N TYR A 117 1.89 8.80 -22.67
CA TYR A 117 2.46 9.54 -21.55
C TYR A 117 3.44 8.70 -20.71
N LEU A 118 3.66 7.42 -21.03
CA LEU A 118 4.77 6.72 -20.37
C LEU A 118 6.07 7.33 -20.89
N PRO A 119 6.96 7.84 -20.01
CA PRO A 119 8.23 8.33 -20.46
C PRO A 119 8.99 7.20 -21.16
N ASP A 120 9.40 7.43 -22.40
CA ASP A 120 10.19 6.48 -23.16
C ASP A 120 11.68 6.69 -22.92
N CYS A 121 12.43 5.59 -22.95
CA CYS A 121 13.88 5.72 -22.99
C CYS A 121 14.29 6.34 -24.33
N LYS A 122 14.95 7.50 -24.30
CA LYS A 122 15.41 8.20 -25.52
C LYS A 122 16.52 7.49 -26.31
N ILE A 123 16.99 6.32 -25.87
CA ILE A 123 17.96 5.49 -26.59
C ILE A 123 17.24 4.38 -27.36
N CYS A 124 16.46 3.55 -26.67
CA CYS A 124 15.78 2.41 -27.29
C CYS A 124 14.35 2.73 -27.75
N LEU A 125 13.85 3.94 -27.48
CA LEU A 125 12.51 4.44 -27.84
C LEU A 125 11.38 3.54 -27.35
N LEU A 126 11.59 2.89 -26.21
CA LEU A 126 10.64 1.97 -25.60
C LEU A 126 10.26 2.47 -24.22
N ALA A 127 8.99 2.29 -23.89
CA ALA A 127 8.41 2.66 -22.60
C ALA A 127 9.15 2.01 -21.43
N TYR A 128 9.32 2.77 -20.35
CA TYR A 128 9.86 2.21 -19.11
C TYR A 128 8.92 1.14 -18.53
N THR A 129 9.49 0.08 -17.98
CA THR A 129 8.75 -1.02 -17.34
C THR A 129 9.39 -1.38 -16.01
N ASN A 130 8.60 -1.88 -15.07
CA ASN A 130 9.06 -2.26 -13.72
C ASN A 130 9.94 -3.52 -13.67
N PHE A 131 10.17 -4.19 -14.81
CA PHE A 131 10.90 -5.46 -14.87
C PHE A 131 12.22 -5.37 -15.63
N ASN A 132 12.18 -4.99 -16.91
CA ASN A 132 13.37 -5.01 -17.77
C ASN A 132 13.79 -3.63 -18.26
N ARG A 133 13.01 -2.58 -18.01
CA ARG A 133 13.29 -1.22 -18.49
C ARG A 133 13.11 -0.24 -17.35
N ILE A 134 13.74 -0.52 -16.22
CA ILE A 134 13.72 0.37 -15.06
C ILE A 134 14.55 1.62 -15.40
N PRO A 135 14.03 2.84 -15.24
CA PRO A 135 14.80 4.06 -15.48
C PRO A 135 15.93 4.22 -14.45
N ARG A 136 17.16 4.45 -14.92
CA ARG A 136 18.36 4.74 -14.13
C ARG A 136 18.79 6.19 -14.38
N ILE A 137 18.98 6.96 -13.31
CA ILE A 137 19.46 8.35 -13.37
C ILE A 137 20.98 8.36 -13.21
N LEU A 138 21.70 8.95 -14.16
CA LEU A 138 23.16 9.11 -14.11
C LEU A 138 23.53 10.25 -13.15
N LYS A 139 24.12 9.91 -12.00
CA LYS A 139 24.37 10.86 -10.89
C LYS A 139 25.18 12.10 -11.29
N ASN A 140 26.08 12.00 -12.26
CA ASN A 140 26.97 13.10 -12.64
C ASN A 140 26.32 14.12 -13.58
N CYS A 141 25.19 13.79 -14.22
CA CYS A 141 24.54 14.69 -15.19
C CYS A 141 23.00 14.75 -15.10
N GLY A 142 22.36 13.89 -14.31
CA GLY A 142 20.91 13.88 -14.11
C GLY A 142 20.08 13.29 -15.26
N HIS A 143 20.72 12.82 -16.35
CA HIS A 143 20.00 12.19 -17.45
C HIS A 143 19.53 10.77 -17.09
N THR A 144 18.34 10.41 -17.57
CA THR A 144 17.70 9.12 -17.32
C THR A 144 17.79 8.21 -18.55
N ILE A 145 18.21 6.96 -18.34
CA ILE A 145 18.30 5.91 -19.37
C ILE A 145 17.72 4.59 -18.84
N CYS A 146 17.32 3.66 -19.70
CA CYS A 146 16.79 2.37 -19.23
C CYS A 146 17.92 1.49 -18.66
N GLU A 147 17.62 0.57 -17.74
CA GLU A 147 18.60 -0.38 -17.18
C GLU A 147 19.34 -1.16 -18.27
N VAL A 148 18.62 -1.77 -19.22
CA VAL A 148 19.22 -2.48 -20.36
C VAL A 148 20.16 -1.58 -21.18
N CYS A 149 19.80 -0.29 -21.30
CA CYS A 149 20.57 0.71 -22.03
C CYS A 149 21.83 1.11 -21.24
N ALA A 150 21.71 1.19 -19.91
CA ALA A 150 22.82 1.49 -19.02
C ALA A 150 23.84 0.35 -19.01
N ASP A 151 23.38 -0.90 -18.94
CA ASP A 151 24.23 -2.10 -18.98
C ASP A 151 24.96 -2.22 -20.32
N ALA A 152 24.28 -1.94 -21.44
CA ALA A 152 24.89 -1.94 -22.77
C ALA A 152 25.95 -0.83 -22.96
N LEU A 153 25.81 0.28 -22.24
CA LEU A 153 26.75 1.42 -22.27
C LEU A 153 27.81 1.34 -21.17
N GLU A 154 27.74 0.35 -20.26
CA GLU A 154 28.73 0.16 -19.22
C GLU A 154 30.03 -0.38 -19.84
N THR A 155 31.13 0.34 -19.65
CA THR A 155 32.47 -0.11 -20.01
C THR A 155 33.41 0.18 -18.85
N ASN A 156 34.13 -0.84 -18.37
CA ASN A 156 35.06 -0.70 -17.23
C ASN A 156 34.42 -0.06 -15.98
N ARG A 157 33.17 -0.43 -15.65
CA ARG A 157 32.38 0.15 -14.53
C ARG A 157 32.08 1.63 -14.67
N MET A 158 32.09 2.16 -15.88
CA MET A 158 31.67 3.52 -16.18
C MET A 158 30.61 3.52 -17.27
N VAL A 159 29.59 4.35 -17.09
CA VAL A 159 28.59 4.63 -18.12
C VAL A 159 28.80 6.06 -18.59
N VAL A 160 29.05 6.22 -19.88
CA VAL A 160 29.13 7.54 -20.51
C VAL A 160 27.74 7.95 -20.96
N CYS A 161 27.25 9.10 -20.47
CA CYS A 161 25.94 9.59 -20.86
C CYS A 161 25.88 9.87 -22.37
N PRO A 162 24.90 9.33 -23.12
CA PRO A 162 24.79 9.57 -24.56
C PRO A 162 24.35 10.99 -24.90
N PHE A 163 23.74 11.73 -23.96
CA PHE A 163 23.22 13.08 -24.20
C PHE A 163 24.27 14.16 -23.96
N CYS A 164 25.06 14.05 -22.88
CA CYS A 164 26.01 15.08 -22.46
C CYS A 164 27.46 14.57 -22.35
N ARG A 165 27.71 13.29 -22.63
CA ARG A 165 29.04 12.63 -22.60
C ARG A 165 29.76 12.66 -21.25
N THR A 166 29.05 13.01 -20.18
CA THR A 166 29.59 12.97 -18.82
C THR A 166 29.74 11.52 -18.37
N PRO A 167 30.96 11.06 -18.01
CA PRO A 167 31.15 9.73 -17.46
C PRO A 167 30.59 9.66 -16.05
N THR A 168 29.88 8.57 -15.74
CA THR A 168 29.37 8.26 -14.39
C THR A 168 29.91 6.90 -13.98
N ALA A 169 30.59 6.85 -12.83
CA ALA A 169 31.04 5.58 -12.27
C ALA A 169 29.84 4.77 -11.76
N VAL A 170 29.78 3.49 -12.15
CA VAL A 170 28.80 2.54 -11.64
C VAL A 170 29.34 2.00 -10.33
N ASP A 171 28.83 2.53 -9.22
CA ASP A 171 29.05 1.95 -7.91
C ASP A 171 28.25 0.65 -7.83
N ARG A 172 28.87 -0.46 -8.24
CA ARG A 172 28.32 -1.80 -8.07
C ARG A 172 28.41 -2.13 -6.59
N LYS A 173 27.52 -1.53 -5.78
CA LYS A 173 27.21 -2.05 -4.45
C LYS A 173 26.71 -3.47 -4.67
N LEU A 174 27.60 -4.45 -4.49
CA LEU A 174 27.21 -5.80 -4.07
C LEU A 174 26.12 -5.62 -3.03
N ASN A 175 24.96 -6.25 -3.25
CA ASN A 175 23.76 -6.18 -2.42
C ASN A 175 24.07 -6.20 -0.93
N LEU A 176 24.35 -5.02 -0.38
CA LEU A 176 24.37 -4.70 1.02
C LEU A 176 23.84 -3.28 1.07
N ASN A 177 22.58 -3.19 1.53
CA ASN A 177 21.92 -1.96 1.97
C ASN A 177 21.11 -1.24 0.87
N SER A 178 20.00 -1.86 0.47
CA SER A 178 18.83 -1.19 -0.10
C SER A 178 17.99 -0.42 0.95
N GLU A 179 18.54 -0.11 2.12
CA GLU A 179 17.79 0.43 3.28
C GLU A 179 17.99 1.93 3.56
N LEU A 180 18.82 2.66 2.81
CA LEU A 180 19.17 4.05 3.16
C LEU A 180 18.72 5.15 2.20
N GLN A 181 18.04 4.83 1.09
CA GLN A 181 17.65 5.86 0.11
C GLN A 181 16.13 6.17 0.04
N ALA A 182 15.32 5.51 0.87
CA ALA A 182 13.87 5.76 0.99
C ALA A 182 13.49 6.60 2.21
N ARG A 183 14.46 7.11 2.99
CA ARG A 183 14.20 7.85 4.23
C ARG A 183 13.90 9.34 4.03
N ASP A 184 14.22 9.91 2.86
CA ASP A 184 14.17 11.37 2.68
C ASP A 184 12.88 11.87 2.00
N SER A 185 12.05 10.98 1.45
CA SER A 185 10.79 11.36 0.77
C SER A 185 9.52 11.22 1.64
N VAL A 186 9.62 10.68 2.85
CA VAL A 186 8.45 10.46 3.74
C VAL A 186 8.08 11.70 4.57
N CYS A 187 8.91 12.75 4.58
CA CYS A 187 8.71 13.90 5.46
C CYS A 187 7.69 14.95 4.96
N LEU A 188 7.15 14.83 3.73
CA LEU A 188 6.33 15.88 3.13
C LEU A 188 4.81 15.63 3.12
N VAL A 189 4.32 14.45 3.50
CA VAL A 189 2.87 14.14 3.41
C VAL A 189 2.18 14.13 4.78
N SER A 190 2.91 14.16 5.89
CA SER A 190 2.35 14.01 7.25
C SER A 190 1.75 15.27 7.88
N LEU A 191 1.37 16.30 7.10
CA LEU A 191 0.85 17.57 7.63
C LEU A 191 -0.54 17.96 7.13
N ALA A 192 -1.25 17.05 6.47
CA ALA A 192 -2.63 17.31 6.05
C ALA A 192 -3.51 16.06 6.16
N LEU A 193 -3.92 15.70 7.37
CA LEU A 193 -5.21 15.06 7.69
C LEU A 193 -5.42 15.04 9.21
#